data_AF-A0A8S3QEZ9-F1
#
_entry.id   AF-A0A8S3QEZ9-F1
#
_cell.length_a   1.000
_cell.length_b   1.000
_cell.length_c   1.000
_cell.angle_alpha   90.00
_cell.angle_beta   90.00
_cell.angle_gamma   90.00
#
_symmetry.space_group_name_H-M   'P 1'
#
loop_
_entity.id
_entity.type
_entity.pdbx_description
1 polymer ?
#
loop_
_entity_poly.entity_id
_entity_poly.type
_entity_poly.pdbx_seq_one_letter_code
_entity_poly.pdbx_strand_id
1 'polypeptide(L)'
;MKVTDIDNRLKTLEAKHDIHHEESRRGRRQETPWSAPPADSDDGSEATHTIAHPAGMVIDQDRLLTLKGKSQSAGNFAALVIRELKPHLFGPENLRQLYNWNGGGVNGKRGLSPNTKTVVSNYTTMFYPECQKEDYFRDTVIQKINESLRRPAVKKMSSKAARNATEHYKQ
;
A
#
# COMPACT_ATOMS: atom_id res chain seq x y z
N MET A 1 0.74 24.68 26.85
CA MET A 1 -0.07 24.79 25.61
C MET A 1 -0.78 23.44 25.46
N LYS A 2 -1.91 23.24 26.15
CA LYS A 2 -3.31 23.43 25.71
C LYS A 2 -3.68 22.57 24.49
N VAL A 3 -4.56 21.60 24.75
CA VAL A 3 -5.07 20.50 23.91
C VAL A 3 -6.02 21.04 22.82
N THR A 4 -5.61 22.08 22.09
CA THR A 4 -6.51 22.82 21.17
C THR A 4 -5.96 23.00 19.76
N ASP A 5 -4.83 22.37 19.41
CA ASP A 5 -4.22 22.50 18.07
C ASP A 5 -4.47 21.30 17.13
N ILE A 6 -5.10 20.23 17.62
CA ILE A 6 -5.40 19.05 16.81
C ILE A 6 -6.66 19.28 15.95
N ASP A 7 -7.66 20.00 16.47
CA ASP A 7 -8.93 20.27 15.76
C ASP A 7 -8.81 21.22 14.57
N ASN A 8 -7.79 22.08 14.53
CA ASN A 8 -7.63 23.03 13.42
C ASN A 8 -7.09 22.40 12.12
N ARG A 9 -6.59 21.16 12.15
CA ARG A 9 -6.10 20.47 10.95
C ARG A 9 -7.17 19.65 10.23
N LEU A 10 -8.36 19.48 10.82
CA LEU A 10 -9.45 18.72 10.23
C LEU A 10 -10.34 19.56 9.28
N LYS A 11 -10.21 20.90 9.29
CA LYS A 11 -11.07 21.80 8.48
C LYS A 11 -10.48 22.24 7.13
N THR A 12 -9.23 21.91 6.81
CA THR A 12 -8.56 22.43 5.60
C THR A 12 -8.60 21.45 4.41
N LEU A 13 -9.21 20.28 4.56
CA LEU A 13 -9.24 19.23 3.52
C LEU A 13 -10.59 19.08 2.79
N GLU A 14 -11.64 19.81 3.19
CA GLU A 14 -12.95 19.84 2.52
C GLU A 14 -13.14 21.05 1.59
N ALA A 15 -12.10 21.49 0.87
CA ALA A 15 -12.21 22.69 0.03
C ALA A 15 -11.62 22.54 -1.39
N LYS A 16 -11.63 21.32 -1.96
CA LYS A 16 -11.24 21.12 -3.36
C LYS A 16 -12.11 20.05 -4.04
N HIS A 17 -13.40 20.34 -4.17
CA HIS A 17 -14.24 19.71 -5.18
C HIS A 17 -15.14 20.78 -5.82
N ASP A 18 -14.95 20.94 -7.12
CA ASP A 18 -15.90 21.42 -8.14
C ASP A 18 -16.35 22.90 -8.26
N ILE A 19 -15.96 23.45 -9.43
CA ILE A 19 -16.84 24.00 -10.50
C ILE A 19 -17.41 25.43 -10.34
N HIS A 20 -16.90 26.29 -11.24
CA HIS A 20 -17.62 27.19 -12.17
C HIS A 20 -18.91 27.94 -11.75
N HIS A 21 -18.92 29.24 -12.11
CA HIS A 21 -20.08 30.08 -12.48
C HIS A 21 -21.08 30.42 -11.37
N GLU A 22 -21.11 31.66 -10.89
CA GLU A 22 -21.82 32.82 -11.48
C GLU A 22 -23.23 33.00 -10.86
N GLU A 23 -23.31 34.10 -10.12
CA GLU A 23 -24.45 35.01 -9.91
C GLU A 23 -25.85 34.53 -9.48
N SER A 24 -26.27 35.18 -8.38
CA SER A 24 -27.55 35.91 -8.28
C SER A 24 -28.83 35.07 -8.23
N ARG A 25 -29.44 35.00 -7.04
CA ARG A 25 -30.61 35.83 -6.70
C ARG A 25 -31.21 35.49 -5.33
N ARG A 26 -31.73 36.55 -4.73
CA ARG A 26 -32.40 36.69 -3.43
C ARG A 26 -33.70 35.87 -3.32
N GLY A 27 -34.03 35.40 -2.11
CA GLY A 27 -35.41 35.05 -1.71
C GLY A 27 -35.46 33.94 -0.66
N ARG A 28 -35.58 34.25 0.64
CA ARG A 28 -36.83 34.34 1.43
C ARG A 28 -37.47 32.97 1.77
N ARG A 29 -37.46 32.68 3.09
CA ARG A 29 -38.51 32.04 3.93
C ARG A 29 -38.46 30.52 4.26
N GLN A 30 -38.58 30.31 5.58
CA GLN A 30 -39.24 29.23 6.37
C GLN A 30 -38.43 28.00 6.82
N GLU A 31 -37.94 28.12 8.06
CA GLU A 31 -38.10 27.19 9.19
C GLU A 31 -38.89 25.89 8.92
N THR A 32 -38.25 24.74 9.17
CA THR A 32 -38.91 23.55 9.71
C THR A 32 -38.09 22.98 10.88
N PRO A 33 -38.72 22.51 11.96
CA PRO A 33 -38.06 22.26 13.23
C PRO A 33 -37.47 20.85 13.31
N TRP A 34 -36.40 20.73 14.10
CA TRP A 34 -35.75 19.52 14.56
C TRP A 34 -36.72 18.35 14.83
N SER A 35 -36.48 17.21 14.20
CA SER A 35 -36.85 15.90 14.75
C SER A 35 -35.55 15.15 15.03
N ALA A 36 -35.12 15.16 16.29
CA ALA A 36 -34.08 14.28 16.78
C ALA A 36 -34.65 12.86 16.95
N PRO A 37 -33.97 11.80 16.45
CA PRO A 37 -34.18 10.46 16.95
C PRO A 37 -33.43 10.24 18.27
N PRO A 38 -33.95 9.34 19.14
CA PRO A 38 -33.52 9.19 20.53
C PRO A 38 -32.15 8.53 20.67
N ALA A 39 -31.44 8.95 21.71
CA ALA A 39 -30.28 8.28 22.26
C ALA A 39 -30.71 6.93 22.87
N ASP A 40 -30.14 5.83 22.39
CA ASP A 40 -29.77 4.70 23.24
C ASP A 40 -28.86 3.71 22.48
N SER A 41 -27.97 3.07 23.24
CA SER A 41 -26.99 2.03 22.85
C SER A 41 -25.63 2.52 22.33
N ASP A 42 -24.77 2.80 23.29
CA ASP A 42 -23.33 2.53 23.21
C ASP A 42 -23.13 1.02 22.90
N ASP A 43 -22.73 0.71 21.68
CA ASP A 43 -22.00 -0.52 21.34
C ASP A 43 -20.78 -0.09 20.55
N GLY A 44 -19.60 -0.28 21.16
CA GLY A 44 -18.32 0.13 20.62
C GLY A 44 -17.99 -0.59 19.33
N SER A 45 -18.49 -0.08 18.20
CA SER A 45 -18.03 -0.51 16.89
C SER A 45 -16.64 0.08 16.66
N GLU A 46 -15.62 -0.74 16.94
CA GLU A 46 -14.24 -0.54 16.53
C GLU A 46 -14.23 0.00 15.10
N ALA A 47 -13.78 1.25 14.92
CA ALA A 47 -13.72 1.89 13.62
C ALA A 47 -12.71 1.14 12.75
N THR A 48 -13.17 0.08 12.08
CA THR A 48 -12.44 -0.55 11.00
C THR A 48 -12.28 0.50 9.93
N HIS A 49 -11.12 1.17 9.92
CA HIS A 49 -10.72 2.13 8.90
C HIS A 49 -10.61 1.38 7.56
N THR A 50 -11.76 1.19 6.94
CA THR A 50 -11.88 0.61 5.61
C THR A 50 -11.49 1.71 4.64
N ILE A 51 -10.20 1.82 4.37
CA ILE A 51 -9.69 2.68 3.31
C ILE A 51 -10.34 2.17 2.02
N ALA A 52 -11.16 3.00 1.38
CA ALA A 52 -11.80 2.68 0.12
C ALA A 52 -10.70 2.47 -0.96
N HIS A 53 -10.52 1.23 -1.39
CA HIS A 53 -9.59 0.87 -2.46
C HIS A 53 -10.34 0.31 -3.67
N PRO A 54 -9.85 0.53 -4.91
CA PRO A 54 -10.49 0.02 -6.11
C PRO A 54 -10.58 -1.51 -6.07
N ALA A 55 -11.73 -2.03 -6.53
CA ALA A 55 -12.17 -3.41 -6.39
C ALA A 55 -11.05 -4.44 -6.70
N GLY A 56 -10.73 -5.27 -5.70
CA GLY A 56 -9.77 -6.39 -5.82
C GLY A 56 -8.35 -6.15 -5.30
N MET A 57 -8.04 -4.98 -4.72
CA MET A 57 -6.73 -4.70 -4.09
C MET A 57 -6.83 -4.33 -2.60
N VAL A 58 -7.84 -4.86 -1.89
CA VAL A 58 -7.97 -4.67 -0.44
C VAL A 58 -7.32 -5.84 0.26
N ILE A 59 -6.46 -5.56 1.24
CA ILE A 59 -5.99 -6.56 2.20
C ILE A 59 -6.68 -6.24 3.52
N ASP A 60 -7.29 -7.25 4.14
CA ASP A 60 -7.96 -7.10 5.44
C ASP A 60 -6.99 -6.62 6.53
N GLN A 61 -7.51 -5.89 7.51
CA GLN A 61 -6.71 -5.31 8.59
C GLN A 61 -5.92 -6.38 9.36
N ASP A 62 -6.56 -7.49 9.76
CA ASP A 62 -5.88 -8.62 10.42
C ASP A 62 -4.75 -9.20 9.57
N ARG A 63 -4.96 -9.23 8.25
CA ARG A 63 -3.95 -9.71 7.31
C ARG A 63 -2.79 -8.75 7.24
N LEU A 64 -3.02 -7.44 7.19
CA LEU A 64 -1.98 -6.41 7.24
C LEU A 64 -1.16 -6.50 8.54
N LEU A 65 -1.82 -6.68 9.69
CA LEU A 65 -1.15 -6.88 10.98
C LEU A 65 -0.28 -8.14 10.98
N THR A 66 -0.77 -9.23 10.39
CA THR A 66 -0.01 -10.47 10.20
C THR A 66 1.24 -10.24 9.32
N LEU A 67 1.11 -9.47 8.23
CA LEU A 67 2.24 -9.13 7.37
C LEU A 67 3.24 -8.23 8.11
N LYS A 68 2.75 -7.27 8.91
CA LYS A 68 3.58 -6.40 9.75
C LYS A 68 4.38 -7.21 10.77
N GLY A 69 3.76 -8.17 11.46
CA GLY A 69 4.44 -9.04 12.42
C GLY A 69 5.54 -9.90 11.80
N LYS A 70 5.45 -10.23 10.51
CA LYS A 70 6.48 -10.97 9.76
C LYS A 70 7.59 -10.09 9.18
N SER A 71 7.40 -8.77 9.21
CA SER A 71 8.29 -7.81 8.56
C SER A 71 9.30 -7.22 9.53
N GLN A 72 10.56 -7.10 9.08
CA GLN A 72 11.64 -6.48 9.86
C GLN A 72 11.92 -5.03 9.47
N SER A 73 11.35 -4.55 8.38
CA SER A 73 11.54 -3.18 7.87
C SER A 73 10.39 -2.77 6.96
N ALA A 74 10.24 -1.47 6.71
CA ALA A 74 9.24 -0.92 5.79
C ALA A 74 9.35 -1.55 4.39
N GLY A 75 10.57 -1.70 3.86
CA GLY A 75 10.79 -2.34 2.57
C GLY A 75 10.43 -3.83 2.55
N ASN A 76 10.67 -4.56 3.66
CA ASN A 76 10.25 -5.96 3.77
C ASN A 76 8.73 -6.07 3.81
N PHE A 77 8.08 -5.24 4.62
CA PHE A 77 6.62 -5.14 4.71
C PHE A 77 5.99 -4.87 3.33
N ALA A 78 6.46 -3.85 2.63
CA ALA A 78 5.96 -3.50 1.31
C ALA A 78 6.14 -4.63 0.27
N ALA A 79 7.26 -5.37 0.34
CA ALA A 79 7.48 -6.53 -0.52
C ALA A 79 6.49 -7.67 -0.21
N LEU A 80 6.10 -7.87 1.05
CA LEU A 80 5.06 -8.83 1.44
C LEU A 80 3.67 -8.40 0.94
N VAL A 81 3.34 -7.10 1.06
CA VAL A 81 2.10 -6.54 0.53
C VAL A 81 1.98 -6.78 -0.97
N ILE A 82 3.05 -6.57 -1.75
CA ILE A 82 3.02 -6.83 -3.20
C ILE A 82 2.80 -8.31 -3.52
N ARG A 83 3.38 -9.23 -2.72
CA ARG A 83 3.15 -10.67 -2.89
C ARG A 83 1.69 -11.04 -2.63
N GLU A 84 1.05 -10.38 -1.67
CA GLU A 84 -0.36 -10.57 -1.36
C GLU A 84 -1.27 -10.00 -2.47
N LEU A 85 -0.97 -8.81 -2.99
CA LEU A 85 -1.76 -8.16 -4.04
C LEU A 85 -1.57 -8.81 -5.43
N LYS A 86 -0.38 -9.37 -5.69
CA LYS A 86 0.01 -9.90 -7.02
C LYS A 86 0.69 -11.27 -6.90
N PRO A 87 0.02 -12.30 -6.35
CA PRO A 87 0.62 -13.61 -6.13
C PRO A 87 1.05 -14.28 -7.44
N HIS A 88 0.33 -14.05 -8.54
CA HIS A 88 0.66 -14.56 -9.87
C HIS A 88 2.05 -14.11 -10.37
N LEU A 89 2.57 -12.97 -9.93
CA LEU A 89 3.92 -12.53 -10.30
C LEU A 89 5.02 -13.40 -9.66
N PHE A 90 4.73 -14.01 -8.52
CA PHE A 90 5.65 -14.85 -7.75
C PHE A 90 5.44 -16.34 -7.99
N GLY A 91 4.54 -16.71 -8.91
CA GLY A 91 4.28 -18.08 -9.31
C GLY A 91 5.46 -18.75 -10.06
N PRO A 92 5.27 -19.99 -10.52
CA PRO A 92 6.31 -20.79 -11.19
C PRO A 92 6.85 -20.12 -12.46
N GLU A 93 6.03 -19.33 -13.14
CA GLU A 93 6.42 -18.57 -14.34
C GLU A 93 7.35 -17.38 -14.03
N ASN A 94 7.53 -17.02 -12.75
CA ASN A 94 8.44 -15.97 -12.30
C ASN A 94 8.25 -14.61 -13.00
N LEU A 95 7.01 -14.28 -13.36
CA LEU A 95 6.66 -13.06 -14.10
C LEU A 95 7.17 -11.76 -13.45
N ARG A 96 7.41 -11.76 -12.13
CA ARG A 96 8.01 -10.63 -11.39
C ARG A 96 9.28 -10.06 -12.03
N GLN A 97 10.07 -10.87 -12.71
CA GLN A 97 11.32 -10.42 -13.35
C GLN A 97 11.09 -9.43 -14.50
N LEU A 98 9.91 -9.50 -15.11
CA LEU A 98 9.43 -8.59 -16.15
C LEU A 98 8.97 -7.25 -15.58
N TYR A 99 8.90 -7.11 -14.25
CA TYR A 99 8.39 -5.92 -13.59
C TYR A 99 9.46 -5.23 -12.74
N ASN A 100 9.24 -3.94 -12.52
CA ASN A 100 9.89 -3.13 -11.50
C ASN A 100 8.87 -2.08 -11.02
N TRP A 101 9.26 -1.26 -10.04
CA TRP A 101 8.39 -0.21 -9.54
C TRP A 101 7.99 0.79 -10.64
N ASN A 102 8.94 1.38 -11.37
CA ASN A 102 8.66 2.50 -12.29
C ASN A 102 8.38 2.14 -13.76
N GLY A 103 8.66 0.93 -14.19
CA GLY A 103 8.78 0.56 -15.60
C GLY A 103 10.17 0.86 -16.19
N GLY A 104 10.37 0.50 -17.45
CA GLY A 104 11.52 0.89 -18.28
C GLY A 104 12.84 0.17 -17.97
N GLY A 105 13.94 0.90 -18.14
CA GLY A 105 15.31 0.39 -18.07
C GLY A 105 15.76 -0.33 -19.35
N VAL A 106 17.01 -0.80 -19.35
CA VAL A 106 17.67 -1.45 -20.51
C VAL A 106 16.87 -2.66 -21.04
N ASN A 107 16.10 -3.32 -20.18
CA ASN A 107 15.33 -4.52 -20.52
C ASN A 107 13.84 -4.24 -20.78
N GLY A 108 13.40 -2.97 -20.84
CA GLY A 108 12.00 -2.62 -21.12
C GLY A 108 10.99 -3.21 -20.13
N LYS A 109 11.30 -3.19 -18.82
CA LYS A 109 10.44 -3.81 -17.80
C LYS A 109 9.10 -3.08 -17.68
N ARG A 110 8.05 -3.80 -17.31
CA ARG A 110 6.73 -3.23 -17.03
C ARG A 110 6.70 -2.61 -15.64
N GLY A 111 6.09 -1.43 -15.52
CA GLY A 111 5.84 -0.81 -14.22
C GLY A 111 4.71 -1.51 -13.48
N LEU A 112 4.75 -1.47 -12.15
CA LEU A 112 3.57 -1.82 -11.35
C LEU A 112 2.43 -0.84 -11.66
N SER A 113 1.19 -1.32 -11.61
CA SER A 113 0.02 -0.46 -11.85
C SER A 113 -0.03 0.69 -10.83
N PRO A 114 -0.50 1.89 -11.22
CA PRO A 114 -0.63 3.03 -10.30
C PRO A 114 -1.42 2.67 -9.03
N ASN A 115 -2.52 1.92 -9.18
CA ASN A 115 -3.33 1.47 -8.05
C ASN A 115 -2.53 0.61 -7.06
N THR A 116 -1.72 -0.33 -7.56
CA THR A 116 -0.84 -1.14 -6.70
C THR A 116 0.17 -0.26 -5.95
N LYS A 117 0.74 0.75 -6.61
CA LYS A 117 1.68 1.68 -5.96
C LYS A 117 1.00 2.47 -4.85
N THR A 118 -0.21 2.98 -5.10
CA THR A 118 -0.99 3.73 -4.11
C THR A 118 -1.32 2.86 -2.90
N VAL A 119 -1.82 1.64 -3.12
CA VAL A 119 -2.15 0.72 -2.02
C VAL A 119 -0.92 0.39 -1.18
N VAL A 120 0.19 0.03 -1.83
CA VAL A 120 1.46 -0.27 -1.13
C VAL A 120 1.97 0.94 -0.37
N SER A 121 1.90 2.14 -0.95
CA SER A 121 2.29 3.38 -0.29
C SER A 121 1.45 3.62 0.97
N ASN A 122 0.12 3.59 0.84
CA ASN A 122 -0.81 3.84 1.94
C ASN A 122 -0.64 2.84 3.09
N TYR A 123 -0.53 1.55 2.78
CA TYR A 123 -0.32 0.54 3.83
C TYR A 123 1.06 0.68 4.48
N THR A 124 2.09 1.05 3.72
CA THR A 124 3.43 1.23 4.29
C THR A 124 3.47 2.45 5.20
N THR A 125 2.92 3.59 4.78
CA THR A 125 2.92 4.83 5.58
C THR A 125 2.02 4.74 6.82
N MET A 126 1.01 3.86 6.81
CA MET A 126 0.19 3.55 7.99
C MET A 126 1.03 2.97 9.15
N PHE A 127 1.97 2.08 8.86
CA PHE A 127 2.80 1.43 9.89
C PHE A 127 4.20 2.06 10.06
N TYR A 128 4.65 2.83 9.07
CA TYR A 128 5.98 3.44 8.99
C TYR A 128 5.82 4.90 8.54
N PRO A 129 5.48 5.84 9.43
CA PRO A 129 5.23 7.23 9.06
C PRO A 129 6.44 7.93 8.42
N GLU A 130 7.66 7.47 8.69
CA GLU A 130 8.88 7.94 8.03
C GLU A 130 8.86 7.74 6.51
N CYS A 131 8.09 6.77 6.02
CA CYS A 131 7.86 6.50 4.61
C CYS A 131 6.97 7.56 3.92
N GLN A 132 6.43 8.55 4.63
CA GLN A 132 5.78 9.71 4.00
C GLN A 132 6.79 10.59 3.24
N LYS A 133 8.08 10.55 3.63
CA LYS A 133 9.13 11.25 2.91
C LYS A 133 9.50 10.48 1.65
N GLU A 134 9.36 11.12 0.49
CA GLU A 134 9.58 10.47 -0.81
C GLU A 134 10.99 9.87 -0.94
N ASP A 135 12.03 10.58 -0.51
CA ASP A 135 13.41 10.09 -0.57
C ASP A 135 13.60 8.83 0.28
N TYR A 136 13.06 8.82 1.50
CA TYR A 136 13.13 7.66 2.38
C TYR A 136 12.35 6.48 1.80
N PHE A 137 11.16 6.73 1.27
CA PHE A 137 10.35 5.71 0.58
C PHE A 137 11.11 5.13 -0.62
N ARG A 138 11.74 5.98 -1.42
CA ARG A 138 12.53 5.56 -2.57
C ARG A 138 13.69 4.67 -2.17
N ASP A 139 14.48 5.11 -1.20
CA ASP A 139 15.72 4.44 -0.84
C ASP A 139 15.48 3.16 -0.03
N THR A 140 14.38 3.08 0.73
CA THR A 140 14.06 1.89 1.53
C THR A 140 13.06 0.96 0.86
N VAL A 141 11.90 1.50 0.47
CA VAL A 141 10.76 0.70 0.00
C VAL A 141 10.93 0.34 -1.47
N ILE A 142 11.14 1.33 -2.34
CA ILE A 142 11.28 1.08 -3.79
C ILE A 142 12.49 0.20 -4.08
N GLN A 143 13.63 0.46 -3.42
CA GLN A 143 14.83 -0.37 -3.57
C GLN A 143 14.54 -1.84 -3.20
N LYS A 144 13.88 -2.08 -2.07
CA LYS A 144 13.59 -3.43 -1.59
C LYS A 144 12.58 -4.18 -2.46
N ILE A 145 11.55 -3.47 -2.94
CA ILE A 145 10.58 -4.01 -3.89
C ILE A 145 11.29 -4.44 -5.18
N ASN A 146 12.10 -3.55 -5.75
CA ASN A 146 12.85 -3.85 -6.97
C ASN A 146 13.83 -5.02 -6.78
N GLU A 147 14.47 -5.13 -5.62
CA GLU A 147 15.28 -6.29 -5.26
C GLU A 147 14.45 -7.58 -5.30
N SER A 148 13.26 -7.57 -4.69
CA SER A 148 12.35 -8.72 -4.67
C SER A 148 11.88 -9.15 -6.06
N LEU A 149 11.67 -8.18 -6.97
CA LEU A 149 11.25 -8.41 -8.35
C LEU A 149 12.42 -8.87 -9.24
N ARG A 150 13.66 -8.46 -8.92
CA ARG A 150 14.88 -8.87 -9.64
C ARG A 150 15.37 -10.26 -9.25
N ARG A 151 15.23 -10.67 -7.98
CA ARG A 151 15.80 -11.93 -7.48
C ARG A 151 15.30 -13.13 -8.32
N PRO A 152 16.19 -13.85 -9.04
CA PRO A 152 15.82 -15.10 -9.67
C PRO A 152 15.30 -16.06 -8.60
N ALA A 153 14.29 -16.84 -8.94
CA ALA A 153 13.87 -17.92 -8.04
C ALA A 153 15.11 -18.78 -7.86
N VAL A 154 15.62 -18.83 -6.63
CA VAL A 154 16.64 -19.80 -6.30
C VAL A 154 15.96 -21.14 -6.57
N LYS A 155 16.27 -21.78 -7.71
CA LYS A 155 16.06 -23.21 -7.84
C LYS A 155 16.74 -23.74 -6.59
N LYS A 156 15.97 -24.29 -5.64
CA LYS A 156 16.53 -25.13 -4.59
C LYS A 156 17.17 -26.29 -5.34
N MET A 157 18.43 -26.14 -5.76
CA MET A 157 19.27 -27.28 -5.99
C MET A 157 19.31 -27.94 -4.63
N SER A 158 18.62 -29.07 -4.52
CA SER A 158 18.86 -29.97 -3.41
C SER A 158 20.38 -30.11 -3.29
N SER A 159 20.88 -29.96 -2.09
CA SER A 159 22.30 -30.03 -1.72
C SER A 159 22.98 -31.38 -2.05
N LYS A 160 22.27 -32.25 -2.77
CA LYS A 160 22.77 -33.48 -3.39
C LYS A 160 23.38 -33.26 -4.77
N ALA A 161 22.95 -32.25 -5.54
CA ALA A 161 23.48 -31.99 -6.89
C ALA A 161 24.84 -31.26 -6.90
N ALA A 162 25.14 -30.48 -5.87
CA ALA A 162 26.39 -29.72 -5.79
C ALA A 162 27.62 -30.60 -5.47
N ARG A 163 27.44 -31.81 -4.89
CA ARG A 163 28.54 -32.71 -4.56
C ARG A 163 29.04 -33.54 -5.75
N ASN A 164 28.20 -33.82 -6.75
CA ASN A 164 28.59 -34.65 -7.90
C ASN A 164 29.30 -33.87 -9.02
N ALA A 165 29.36 -32.54 -8.97
CA ALA A 165 30.00 -31.74 -10.02
C ALA A 165 31.51 -31.53 -9.80
N THR A 166 32.08 -31.97 -8.68
CA THR A 166 33.51 -31.79 -8.36
C THR A 166 34.37 -33.03 -8.64
N GLU A 167 33.75 -34.19 -8.89
CA GLU A 167 34.48 -35.47 -9.08
C GLU A 167 34.80 -35.80 -10.56
N HIS A 168 34.54 -34.88 -11.51
CA HIS A 168 34.74 -35.14 -12.94
C HIS A 168 35.84 -34.29 -13.61
N TYR A 169 36.77 -33.72 -12.82
CA TYR A 169 37.97 -33.04 -13.35
C TYR A 169 39.27 -33.58 -12.72
N LYS A 170 39.33 -34.89 -12.49
CA LYS A 170 40.56 -35.62 -12.17
C LYS A 170 40.50 -37.05 -12.71
N GLN A 171 40.52 -37.21 -14.02
CA GLN A 171 41.21 -38.32 -14.70
C GLN A 171 41.79 -37.82 -16.01
#